data_AF-A0A974RW99-F1
#
_entry.id   AF-A0A974RW99-F1
#
_cell.length_a   1.000
_cell.length_b   1.000
_cell.length_c   1.000
_cell.angle_alpha   90.00
_cell.angle_beta   90.00
_cell.angle_gamma   90.00
#
_symmetry.space_group_name_H-M   'P 1'
#
loop_
_entity.id
_entity.type
_entity.pdbx_description
1 polymer ?
#
loop_
_entity_poly.entity_id
_entity_poly.type
_entity_poly.pdbx_seq_one_letter_code
_entity_poly.pdbx_strand_id
1 'polypeptide(L)'
;MFRVFLTLAGFFGFTGVILGSYASHGLKSVLSEAQILTFKLGVQYQLYHAIALLGIAALCYLFSSRLIQASGWLFTIGILFFSGTLYSITYFGLPNVGTAPIGGVAFIIGWFLLCIAAWKIPAKQTI
;
A
#
# COMPACT_ATOMS: atom_id res chain seq x y z
N MET A 1 -9.59 -0.99 15.29
CA MET A 1 -8.72 -0.71 14.12
C MET A 1 -7.68 -1.79 13.85
N PHE A 2 -7.06 -2.41 14.86
CA PHE A 2 -6.15 -3.56 14.68
C PHE A 2 -6.64 -4.61 13.67
N ARG A 3 -7.81 -5.22 13.91
CA ARG A 3 -8.36 -6.29 13.05
C ARG A 3 -8.53 -5.84 11.59
N VAL A 4 -8.96 -4.60 11.38
CA VAL A 4 -9.19 -4.03 10.05
C VAL A 4 -7.87 -3.91 9.29
N PHE A 5 -6.87 -3.25 9.87
CA PHE A 5 -5.58 -3.08 9.21
C PHE A 5 -4.82 -4.40 9.05
N LEU A 6 -4.95 -5.33 9.99
CA LEU A 6 -4.37 -6.67 9.84
C LEU A 6 -5.01 -7.44 8.66
N THR A 7 -6.33 -7.33 8.52
CA THR A 7 -7.06 -7.95 7.39
C THR A 7 -6.64 -7.32 6.06
N LEU A 8 -6.58 -5.99 5.99
CA LEU A 8 -6.14 -5.28 4.79
C LEU A 8 -4.69 -5.60 4.41
N ALA A 9 -3.80 -5.66 5.40
CA ALA A 9 -2.42 -6.06 5.19
C ALA A 9 -2.30 -7.48 4.62
N GLY A 10 -3.03 -8.44 5.19
CA GLY A 10 -3.10 -9.81 4.70
C GLY A 10 -3.66 -9.88 3.28
N PHE A 11 -4.75 -9.17 3.01
CA PHE A 11 -5.40 -9.13 1.69
C PHE A 11 -4.49 -8.54 0.60
N PHE A 12 -3.86 -7.38 0.85
CA PHE A 12 -2.95 -6.76 -0.10
C PHE A 12 -1.63 -7.52 -0.25
N GLY A 13 -1.13 -8.16 0.82
CA GLY A 13 0.02 -9.05 0.73
C GLY A 13 -0.28 -10.27 -0.14
N PHE A 14 -1.39 -10.96 0.15
CA PHE A 14 -1.85 -12.13 -0.61
C PHE A 14 -2.05 -11.82 -2.10
N THR A 15 -2.82 -10.79 -2.42
CA THR A 15 -3.06 -10.40 -3.81
C THR A 15 -1.78 -9.89 -4.50
N GLY A 16 -0.90 -9.21 -3.77
CA GLY A 16 0.36 -8.69 -4.31
C GLY A 16 1.31 -9.82 -4.73
N VAL A 17 1.39 -10.90 -3.94
CA VAL A 17 2.20 -12.08 -4.30
C VAL A 17 1.65 -12.77 -5.55
N ILE A 18 0.32 -12.93 -5.65
CA ILE A 18 -0.33 -13.49 -6.85
C ILE A 18 0.00 -12.65 -8.08
N LEU A 19 -0.22 -11.33 -8.02
CA LEU A 19 0.01 -10.42 -9.13
C LEU A 19 1.49 -10.36 -9.51
N GLY A 20 2.41 -10.39 -8.54
CA GLY A 20 3.86 -10.38 -8.79
C GLY A 20 4.38 -11.63 -9.49
N SER A 21 3.87 -12.80 -9.09
CA SER A 21 4.16 -14.07 -9.77
C SER A 21 3.61 -14.04 -11.20
N TYR A 22 2.36 -13.61 -11.37
CA TYR A 22 1.74 -13.50 -12.68
C TYR A 22 2.48 -12.52 -13.61
N ALA A 23 2.96 -11.39 -13.10
CA ALA A 23 3.76 -10.44 -13.87
C ALA A 23 5.12 -10.99 -14.31
N SER A 24 5.70 -11.92 -13.54
CA SER A 24 7.03 -12.46 -13.82
C SER A 24 7.02 -13.67 -14.76
N HIS A 25 5.93 -14.44 -14.75
CA HIS A 25 5.82 -15.69 -15.50
C HIS A 25 4.70 -15.67 -16.56
N GLY A 26 3.55 -15.05 -16.27
CA GLY A 26 2.35 -15.13 -17.10
C GLY A 26 2.15 -13.98 -18.10
N LEU A 27 2.71 -12.80 -17.85
CA LEU A 27 2.46 -11.61 -18.70
C LEU A 27 3.45 -11.43 -19.86
N LYS A 28 4.55 -12.19 -19.91
CA LYS A 28 5.63 -12.01 -20.91
C LYS A 28 5.19 -12.22 -22.36
N SER A 29 4.15 -13.01 -22.61
CA SER A 29 3.61 -13.27 -23.95
C SER A 29 2.46 -12.35 -24.35
N VAL A 30 2.00 -11.48 -23.44
CA VAL A 30 0.79 -10.66 -23.62
C VAL A 30 1.10 -9.16 -23.58
N LEU A 31 2.09 -8.77 -22.78
CA LEU A 31 2.44 -7.36 -22.55
C LEU A 31 3.87 -7.07 -23.02
N SER A 32 4.09 -5.83 -23.47
CA SER A 32 5.43 -5.32 -23.74
C SER A 32 6.26 -5.25 -22.45
N GLU A 33 7.58 -5.24 -22.59
CA GLU A 33 8.49 -5.14 -21.45
C GLU A 33 8.22 -3.88 -20.59
N ALA A 34 7.95 -2.74 -21.24
CA ALA A 34 7.58 -1.50 -20.56
C ALA A 34 6.31 -1.65 -19.71
N GLN A 35 5.27 -2.29 -20.26
CA GLN A 35 4.02 -2.54 -19.51
C GLN A 35 4.24 -3.51 -18.34
N ILE A 36 5.08 -4.53 -18.50
CA ILE A 36 5.43 -5.45 -17.42
C ILE A 36 6.16 -4.71 -16.30
N LEU A 37 7.09 -3.82 -16.63
CA LEU A 37 7.79 -2.99 -15.64
C LEU A 37 6.82 -2.08 -14.88
N THR A 38 5.89 -1.42 -15.58
CA THR A 38 4.85 -0.60 -14.93
C THR A 38 3.93 -1.43 -14.03
N PHE A 39 3.52 -2.63 -14.47
CA PHE A 39 2.71 -3.54 -13.66
C PHE A 39 3.45 -3.96 -12.40
N LYS A 40 4.73 -4.35 -12.53
CA LYS A 40 5.59 -4.73 -11.40
C LYS A 40 5.81 -3.59 -10.42
N LEU A 41 5.88 -2.34 -10.89
CA LEU A 41 5.94 -1.17 -10.01
C LEU A 41 4.68 -1.06 -9.14
N GLY A 42 3.50 -1.31 -9.71
CA GLY A 42 2.25 -1.40 -8.96
C GLY A 42 2.31 -2.47 -7.86
N VAL A 43 2.77 -3.68 -8.22
CA VAL A 43 2.95 -4.79 -7.27
C VAL A 43 3.90 -4.42 -6.13
N GLN A 44 5.03 -3.80 -6.48
CA GLN A 44 6.04 -3.39 -5.51
C GLN A 44 5.47 -2.41 -4.47
N TYR A 45 4.79 -1.35 -4.93
CA TYR A 45 4.17 -0.38 -4.03
C TYR A 45 3.04 -0.98 -3.20
N GLN A 46 2.25 -1.89 -3.76
CA GLN A 46 1.25 -2.65 -3.01
C GLN A 46 1.88 -3.46 -1.87
N LEU A 47 2.93 -4.23 -2.16
CA LEU A 47 3.58 -5.10 -1.16
C LEU A 47 4.29 -4.30 -0.07
N TYR A 48 4.97 -3.20 -0.41
CA TYR A 48 5.58 -2.32 0.59
C TYR A 48 4.56 -1.75 1.56
N HIS A 49 3.42 -1.30 1.06
CA HIS A 49 2.38 -0.73 1.91
C HIS A 49 1.51 -1.79 2.60
N ALA A 50 1.43 -3.02 2.09
CA ALA A 50 0.89 -4.15 2.83
C ALA A 50 1.72 -4.48 4.08
N ILE A 51 3.05 -4.47 3.96
CA ILE A 51 3.96 -4.64 5.11
C ILE A 51 3.82 -3.45 6.07
N ALA A 52 3.75 -2.22 5.55
CA ALA A 52 3.50 -1.05 6.39
C ALA A 52 2.17 -1.17 7.16
N LEU A 53 1.12 -1.69 6.53
CA LEU A 53 -0.17 -1.95 7.18
C LEU A 53 -0.09 -3.01 8.29
N LEU A 54 0.78 -4.03 8.18
CA LEU A 54 1.07 -4.93 9.31
C LEU A 54 1.65 -4.14 10.50
N GLY A 55 2.59 -3.23 10.23
CA GLY A 55 3.14 -2.33 11.24
C GLY A 55 2.08 -1.41 11.86
N ILE A 56 1.23 -0.80 11.04
CA ILE A 56 0.09 0.01 11.51
C ILE A 56 -0.86 -0.81 12.37
N ALA A 57 -1.16 -2.06 12.01
CA ALA A 57 -1.99 -2.93 12.82
C ALA A 57 -1.35 -3.13 14.20
N ALA A 58 -0.08 -3.55 14.26
CA ALA A 58 0.63 -3.73 15.52
C ALA A 58 0.64 -2.44 16.38
N LEU A 59 0.91 -1.29 15.76
CA LEU A 59 0.86 0.00 16.46
C LEU A 59 -0.53 0.36 16.98
N CYS A 60 -1.60 0.05 16.24
CA CYS A 60 -2.98 0.24 16.71
C CYS A 60 -3.36 -0.72 17.85
N TYR A 61 -2.64 -1.83 18.02
CA TYR A 61 -2.82 -2.72 19.18
C TYR A 61 -2.15 -2.14 20.43
N LEU A 62 -1.02 -1.46 20.27
CA LEU A 62 -0.23 -0.90 21.36
C LEU A 62 -0.68 0.51 21.78
N PHE A 63 -1.18 1.31 20.84
CA PHE A 63 -1.45 2.73 21.04
C PHE A 63 -2.81 3.14 20.48
N SER A 64 -3.53 3.97 21.23
CA SER A 64 -4.74 4.65 20.74
C SER A 64 -4.37 6.00 20.13
N SER A 65 -3.98 6.00 18.84
CA SER A 65 -3.59 7.21 18.10
C SER A 65 -4.38 7.37 16.81
N ARG A 66 -5.06 8.52 16.65
CA ARG A 66 -5.78 8.87 15.42
C ARG A 66 -4.83 9.04 14.23
N LEU A 67 -3.60 9.49 14.47
CA LEU A 67 -2.59 9.68 13.42
C LEU A 67 -2.16 8.33 12.83
N ILE A 68 -1.93 7.32 13.68
CA ILE A 68 -1.59 5.96 13.23
C ILE A 68 -2.73 5.37 12.39
N GLN A 69 -3.99 5.58 12.81
CA GLN A 69 -5.15 5.12 12.06
C GLN A 69 -5.28 5.85 10.71
N ALA A 70 -5.04 7.16 10.68
CA ALA A 70 -5.05 7.94 9.44
C ALA A 70 -3.96 7.47 8.47
N SER A 71 -2.75 7.17 8.95
CA SER A 71 -1.68 6.56 8.14
C SER A 71 -2.12 5.25 7.50
N GLY A 72 -2.78 4.35 8.24
CA GLY A 72 -3.30 3.10 7.70
C GLY A 72 -4.32 3.28 6.58
N TRP A 73 -5.24 4.23 6.74
CA TRP A 73 -6.22 4.54 5.69
C TRP A 73 -5.57 5.18 4.46
N LEU A 74 -4.62 6.08 4.65
CA LEU A 74 -3.87 6.70 3.56
C LEU A 74 -3.03 5.68 2.77
N PHE A 75 -2.42 4.70 3.44
CA PHE A 75 -1.76 3.58 2.75
C PHE A 75 -2.76 2.74 1.96
N THR A 76 -3.93 2.43 2.54
CA THR A 76 -4.98 1.67 1.84
C THR A 76 -5.45 2.41 0.58
N ILE A 77 -5.76 3.70 0.70
CA ILE A 77 -6.16 4.58 -0.41
C ILE A 77 -5.05 4.66 -1.46
N GLY A 78 -3.80 4.80 -1.01
CA GLY A 78 -2.63 4.81 -1.87
C GLY A 78 -2.50 3.52 -2.68
N ILE A 79 -2.70 2.35 -2.07
CA ILE A 79 -2.64 1.06 -2.79
C ILE A 79 -3.71 1.02 -3.89
N LEU A 80 -4.95 1.39 -3.55
CA LEU A 80 -6.07 1.35 -4.49
C LEU A 80 -5.85 2.31 -5.68
N PHE A 81 -5.45 3.55 -5.42
CA PHE A 81 -5.29 4.54 -6.49
C PHE A 81 -3.95 4.43 -7.22
N PHE A 82 -2.83 4.22 -6.53
CA PHE A 82 -1.53 4.09 -7.20
C PHE A 82 -1.43 2.75 -7.92
N SER A 83 -1.45 1.64 -7.17
CA SER A 83 -1.23 0.30 -7.71
C SER A 83 -2.38 -0.11 -8.63
N GLY A 84 -3.63 0.16 -8.23
CA GLY A 84 -4.80 -0.13 -9.05
C GLY A 84 -4.80 0.58 -10.40
N THR A 85 -4.32 1.84 -10.47
CA THR A 85 -4.16 2.53 -11.75
C THR A 85 -3.10 1.85 -12.62
N LEU A 86 -1.94 1.49 -12.05
CA LEU A 86 -0.88 0.84 -12.81
C LEU A 86 -1.32 -0.52 -13.37
N TYR A 87 -2.10 -1.31 -12.61
CA TYR A 87 -2.70 -2.55 -13.12
C TYR A 87 -3.72 -2.27 -14.22
N SER A 88 -4.53 -1.23 -14.05
CA SER A 88 -5.59 -0.86 -15.00
C SER A 88 -5.05 -0.46 -16.37
N ILE A 89 -4.04 0.40 -16.40
CA ILE A 89 -3.48 0.89 -17.67
C ILE A 89 -2.62 -0.17 -18.37
N THR A 90 -2.04 -1.11 -17.63
CA THR A 90 -1.15 -2.13 -18.21
C THR A 90 -1.90 -3.39 -18.62
N TYR A 91 -2.75 -3.93 -17.76
CA TYR A 91 -3.43 -5.20 -18.00
C TYR A 91 -4.77 -5.03 -18.71
N PHE A 92 -5.59 -4.06 -18.27
CA PHE A 92 -6.90 -3.81 -18.87
C PHE A 92 -6.86 -2.82 -20.04
N GLY A 93 -5.69 -2.21 -20.31
CA GLY A 93 -5.54 -1.21 -21.38
C GLY A 93 -6.42 0.03 -21.18
N LEU A 94 -6.85 0.29 -19.94
CA LEU A 94 -7.72 1.42 -19.63
C LEU A 94 -6.98 2.75 -19.79
N PRO A 95 -7.67 3.84 -20.15
CA PRO A 95 -7.06 5.16 -20.21
C PRO A 95 -6.51 5.56 -18.84
N ASN A 96 -5.35 6.21 -18.83
CA ASN A 96 -4.79 6.76 -17.60
C ASN A 96 -5.62 7.94 -17.13
N VAL A 97 -6.45 7.73 -16.12
CA VAL A 97 -7.31 8.76 -15.51
C VAL A 97 -6.59 9.65 -14.49
N GLY A 98 -5.27 9.53 -14.35
CA GLY A 98 -4.47 10.42 -13.50
C GLY A 98 -4.65 10.18 -12.00
N THR A 99 -5.15 9.02 -11.59
CA THR A 99 -5.35 8.66 -10.18
C THR A 99 -4.07 8.18 -9.49
N ALA A 100 -3.05 7.74 -10.23
CA ALA A 100 -1.79 7.32 -9.64
C ALA A 100 -1.10 8.42 -8.81
N PRO A 101 -0.96 9.68 -9.28
CA PRO A 101 -0.47 10.79 -8.46
C PRO A 101 -1.24 10.99 -7.15
N ILE A 102 -2.57 10.84 -7.16
CA ILE A 102 -3.40 10.94 -5.95
C ILE A 102 -3.01 9.86 -4.94
N GLY A 103 -2.84 8.62 -5.41
CA GLY A 103 -2.37 7.51 -4.57
C GLY A 103 -0.95 7.75 -4.04
N GLY A 104 -0.05 8.31 -4.86
CA GLY A 104 1.31 8.69 -4.45
C GLY A 104 1.32 9.74 -3.33
N VAL A 105 0.50 10.78 -3.46
CA VAL A 105 0.33 11.80 -2.39
C VAL A 105 -0.24 11.17 -1.13
N ALA A 106 -1.21 10.25 -1.24
CA ALA A 106 -1.74 9.54 -0.09
C ALA A 106 -0.64 8.76 0.65
N PHE A 107 0.24 8.04 -0.07
CA PHE A 107 1.39 7.38 0.55
C PHE A 107 2.31 8.35 1.28
N ILE A 108 2.66 9.47 0.65
CA ILE A 108 3.55 10.50 1.25
C ILE A 108 2.94 11.02 2.55
N ILE A 109 1.66 11.42 2.53
CA ILE A 109 0.99 11.93 3.73
C ILE A 109 0.88 10.82 4.79
N GLY A 110 0.60 9.58 4.40
CA GLY A 110 0.50 8.44 5.32
C GLY A 110 1.79 8.23 6.12
N TRP A 111 2.93 8.24 5.43
CA TRP A 111 4.25 8.14 6.08
C TRP A 111 4.55 9.37 6.93
N PHE A 112 4.24 10.57 6.44
CA PHE A 112 4.44 11.81 7.19
C PHE A 112 3.64 11.84 8.51
N LEU A 113 2.38 11.41 8.49
CA LEU A 113 1.56 11.29 9.70
C LEU A 113 2.12 10.27 10.69
N LEU A 114 2.76 9.20 10.20
CA LEU A 114 3.41 8.21 11.05
C LEU A 114 4.64 8.81 11.75
N CYS A 115 5.41 9.64 11.06
CA CYS A 115 6.50 10.43 11.67
C CYS A 115 5.96 11.34 12.79
N ILE A 116 4.88 12.08 12.54
CA ILE A 116 4.27 12.95 13.57
C ILE A 116 3.74 12.10 14.74
N ALA A 117 3.12 10.96 14.46
CA ALA A 117 2.59 10.08 15.49
C ALA A 117 3.70 9.60 16.44
N ALA A 118 4.87 9.23 15.90
CA ALA A 118 6.00 8.75 16.69
C ALA A 118 6.46 9.76 17.75
N TRP A 119 6.43 11.06 17.43
CA TRP A 119 6.85 12.13 18.35
C TRP A 119 5.79 12.44 19.43
N LYS A 120 4.55 11.97 19.23
CA LYS A 120 3.42 12.17 20.14
C LYS A 120 3.12 10.95 21.02
N ILE A 121 3.69 9.79 20.70
CA ILE A 121 3.56 8.61 21.55
C ILE A 121 4.41 8.87 22.80
N PRO A 122 3.82 8.89 24.01
CA PRO A 122 4.60 9.02 25.24
C PRO A 122 5.63 7.89 25.30
N ALA A 123 6.89 8.20 25.59
CA ALA A 123 7.87 7.18 25.92
C ALA A 123 7.29 6.37 27.07
N LYS A 124 7.10 5.05 26.87
CA LYS A 124 6.57 4.17 27.91
C LYS A 124 7.51 4.27 29.11
N GLN A 125 7.06 4.86 30.22
CA GLN A 125 7.75 4.75 31.49
C GLN A 125 7.71 3.26 31.87
N THR A 126 8.81 2.56 31.62
CA THR A 126 9.06 1.26 32.22
C THR A 126 9.08 1.46 33.72
N ILE A 127 8.06 0.90 34.40
CA ILE A 127 8.06 0.65 35.84
C ILE A 127 9.12 -0.42 36.13
#